data_AF-A0A848V2E6-F1
#
_entry.id   AF-A0A848V2E6-F1
#
_cell.length_a   1.000
_cell.length_b   1.000
_cell.length_c   1.000
_cell.angle_alpha   90.00
_cell.angle_beta   90.00
_cell.angle_gamma   90.00
#
_symmetry.space_group_name_H-M   'P 1'
#
loop_
_entity.id
_entity.type
_entity.pdbx_description
1 polymer ?
#
loop_
_entity_poly.entity_id
_entity_poly.type
_entity_poly.pdbx_seq_one_letter_code
_entity_poly.pdbx_strand_id
1 'polypeptide(L)'
;MNTSTSKDDTGYRKAGGAFADGLTLVRVVLTPLIMFVIIAQGWPTTTAAVLASMLFGIAALTDIFDDLTGGAETSKYRKFGWFDDIADTVLICGTLMAMLYVVFFAQQTEMVYIGEDNIRTERQIDWWFVVPAIIIIARELLVGLLKGFELNRSQIFETPFGNLKTALIMIGTCILLASPWLSALLTPIIDGAATGKVGKITEIKDAGIDAIEAYNKVPNIVWTTGLVILWIGAVLSFFTGYKLLTHKSAANDG
;
A
#
# COMPACT_ATOMS: atom_id res chain seq x y z
N MET A 1 42.45 16.58 27.24
CA MET A 1 41.49 16.93 26.16
C MET A 1 40.65 15.69 25.88
N ASN A 2 39.33 15.83 25.90
CA ASN A 2 38.28 14.86 26.21
C ASN A 2 38.38 13.41 25.67
N THR A 3 38.18 12.43 26.56
CA THR A 3 37.93 11.01 26.24
C THR A 3 36.61 10.49 26.86
N SER A 4 35.61 11.34 27.06
CA SER A 4 34.38 10.98 27.80
C SER A 4 33.11 10.79 26.95
N THR A 5 33.19 10.71 25.61
CA THR A 5 31.99 10.61 24.74
C THR A 5 31.66 9.20 24.24
N SER A 6 32.28 8.13 24.76
CA SER A 6 32.17 6.81 24.11
C SER A 6 31.12 5.84 24.70
N LYS A 7 30.66 6.00 25.95
CA LYS A 7 29.80 4.98 26.60
C LYS A 7 28.31 5.26 26.46
N ASP A 8 27.90 6.52 26.65
CA ASP A 8 26.49 6.88 26.60
C ASP A 8 25.92 6.76 25.17
N ASP A 9 26.66 7.21 24.16
CA ASP A 9 26.26 7.11 22.74
C ASP A 9 26.03 5.67 22.27
N THR A 10 26.75 4.69 22.82
CA THR A 10 26.54 3.27 22.49
C THR A 10 25.28 2.69 23.10
N GLY A 11 24.86 3.18 24.28
CA GLY A 11 23.61 2.78 24.93
C GLY A 11 22.39 3.31 24.18
N TYR A 12 22.39 4.59 23.83
CA TYR A 12 21.30 5.20 23.06
C TYR A 12 21.12 4.58 21.67
N ARG A 13 22.21 4.31 20.94
CA ARG A 13 22.15 3.68 19.61
C ARG A 13 21.70 2.23 19.67
N LYS A 14 22.01 1.50 20.75
CA LYS A 14 21.55 0.12 20.98
C LYS A 14 20.07 0.06 21.39
N ALA A 15 19.62 1.02 22.20
CA ALA A 15 18.20 1.16 22.56
C ALA A 15 17.34 1.58 21.35
N GLY A 16 17.83 2.51 20.51
CA GLY A 16 17.17 2.90 19.27
C GLY A 16 17.04 1.74 18.27
N GLY A 17 18.10 0.95 18.08
CA GLY A 17 18.06 -0.24 17.22
C GLY A 17 17.09 -1.33 17.69
N ALA A 18 17.01 -1.58 19.00
CA ALA A 18 16.07 -2.55 19.56
C ALA A 18 14.61 -2.07 19.50
N PHE A 19 14.38 -0.76 19.62
CA PHE A 19 13.07 -0.15 19.43
C PHE A 19 12.62 -0.28 17.97
N ALA A 20 13.50 0.05 17.01
CA ALA A 20 13.25 -0.13 15.57
C ALA A 20 12.89 -1.58 15.22
N ASP A 21 13.69 -2.58 15.65
CA ASP A 21 13.39 -4.00 15.43
C ASP A 21 11.99 -4.39 15.99
N GLY A 22 11.55 -3.76 17.08
CA GLY A 22 10.22 -3.95 17.65
C GLY A 22 9.09 -3.38 16.79
N LEU A 23 9.29 -2.22 16.16
CA LEU A 23 8.33 -1.64 15.22
C LEU A 23 8.18 -2.50 13.96
N THR A 24 9.29 -3.01 13.41
CA THR A 24 9.25 -3.95 12.28
C THR A 24 8.44 -5.21 12.63
N LEU A 25 8.60 -5.76 13.85
CA LEU A 25 7.82 -6.91 14.30
C LEU A 25 6.32 -6.59 14.39
N VAL A 26 5.97 -5.39 14.83
CA VAL A 26 4.58 -4.91 14.81
C VAL A 26 4.04 -4.88 13.37
N ARG A 27 4.82 -4.42 12.38
CA ARG A 27 4.42 -4.44 10.95
C ARG A 27 4.14 -5.85 10.44
N VAL A 28 4.98 -6.82 10.81
CA VAL A 28 4.81 -8.23 10.41
C VAL A 28 3.53 -8.84 10.98
N VAL A 29 3.07 -8.38 12.15
CA VAL A 29 1.79 -8.81 12.73
C VAL A 29 0.60 -8.01 12.17
N LEU A 30 0.77 -6.71 11.93
CA LEU A 30 -0.27 -5.84 11.37
C LEU A 30 -0.63 -6.22 9.93
N THR A 31 0.33 -6.64 9.12
CA THR A 31 0.07 -7.00 7.72
C THR A 31 -0.98 -8.12 7.56
N PRO A 32 -0.84 -9.30 8.18
CA PRO A 32 -1.86 -10.35 8.09
C PRO A 32 -3.20 -9.91 8.71
N LEU A 33 -3.18 -9.04 9.72
CA LEU A 33 -4.40 -8.44 10.27
C LEU A 33 -5.11 -7.56 9.23
N ILE A 34 -4.37 -6.71 8.49
CA ILE A 34 -4.90 -5.89 7.39
C ILE A 34 -5.52 -6.79 6.31
N MET A 35 -4.78 -7.82 5.87
CA MET A 35 -5.29 -8.78 4.88
C MET A 35 -6.56 -9.48 5.38
N PHE A 36 -6.58 -9.89 6.65
CA PHE A 36 -7.75 -10.52 7.26
C PHE A 36 -8.95 -9.57 7.28
N VAL A 37 -8.77 -8.30 7.65
CA VAL A 37 -9.86 -7.31 7.62
C VAL A 37 -10.39 -7.12 6.20
N ILE A 38 -9.51 -6.99 5.21
CA ILE A 38 -9.88 -6.82 3.79
C ILE A 38 -10.73 -8.01 3.31
N ILE A 39 -10.29 -9.24 3.60
CA ILE A 39 -10.91 -10.47 3.11
C ILE A 39 -12.17 -10.82 3.92
N ALA A 40 -12.10 -10.79 5.25
CA ALA A 40 -13.18 -11.27 6.13
C ALA A 40 -14.35 -10.29 6.22
N GLN A 41 -14.10 -8.98 6.17
CA GLN A 41 -15.18 -7.98 6.18
C GLN A 41 -15.64 -7.59 4.76
N GLY A 42 -14.99 -8.12 3.72
CA GLY A 42 -15.34 -7.86 2.34
C GLY A 42 -15.18 -6.38 1.98
N TRP A 43 -13.94 -5.92 1.81
CA TRP A 43 -13.70 -4.64 1.12
C TRP A 43 -14.46 -4.64 -0.23
N PRO A 44 -15.08 -3.55 -0.71
CA PRO A 44 -14.96 -2.15 -0.32
C PRO A 44 -16.03 -1.65 0.66
N THR A 45 -16.58 -2.49 1.56
CA THR A 45 -17.51 -1.98 2.58
C THR A 45 -16.86 -0.86 3.40
N THR A 46 -17.64 0.18 3.75
CA THR A 46 -17.11 1.38 4.44
C THR A 46 -16.36 1.03 5.72
N THR A 47 -16.89 0.09 6.50
CA THR A 47 -16.26 -0.38 7.75
C THR A 47 -14.91 -1.06 7.48
N ALA A 48 -14.86 -1.99 6.51
CA ALA A 48 -13.62 -2.67 6.13
C ALA A 48 -12.60 -1.68 5.58
N ALA A 49 -13.03 -0.74 4.74
CA ALA A 49 -12.17 0.28 4.14
C ALA A 49 -11.57 1.22 5.19
N VAL A 50 -12.37 1.69 6.16
CA VAL A 50 -11.88 2.53 7.26
C VAL A 50 -10.87 1.76 8.10
N LEU A 51 -11.23 0.55 8.57
CA LEU A 51 -10.35 -0.25 9.41
C LEU A 51 -9.05 -0.62 8.68
N ALA A 52 -9.14 -1.11 7.45
CA ALA A 52 -7.97 -1.54 6.69
C ALA A 52 -7.05 -0.35 6.35
N SER A 53 -7.59 0.79 5.91
CA SER A 53 -6.77 1.98 5.61
C SER A 53 -6.14 2.61 6.86
N MET A 54 -6.83 2.60 8.01
CA MET A 54 -6.24 3.06 9.27
C MET A 54 -5.12 2.13 9.74
N LEU A 55 -5.33 0.82 9.71
CA LEU A 55 -4.30 -0.16 10.06
C LEU A 55 -3.09 -0.10 9.12
N PHE A 56 -3.34 0.02 7.81
CA PHE A 56 -2.29 0.21 6.81
C PHE A 56 -1.55 1.53 7.01
N GLY A 57 -2.26 2.62 7.30
CA GLY A 57 -1.66 3.91 7.60
C GLY A 57 -0.77 3.88 8.84
N ILE A 58 -1.18 3.18 9.90
CA ILE A 58 -0.36 2.95 11.09
C ILE A 58 0.88 2.13 10.73
N ALA A 59 0.74 1.05 9.96
CA ALA A 59 1.86 0.22 9.53
C ALA A 59 2.88 0.99 8.66
N ALA A 60 2.40 1.82 7.74
CA ALA A 60 3.25 2.71 6.93
C ALA A 60 3.90 3.82 7.78
N LEU A 61 3.23 4.29 8.83
CA LEU A 61 3.83 5.27 9.74
C LEU A 61 4.91 4.62 10.62
N THR A 62 4.76 3.35 11.00
CA THR A 62 5.80 2.63 11.75
C THR A 62 7.09 2.44 10.95
N ASP A 63 7.01 2.32 9.62
CA ASP A 63 8.14 2.34 8.66
C ASP A 63 8.92 3.65 8.62
N ILE A 64 8.21 4.77 8.77
CA ILE A 64 8.91 6.05 8.90
C ILE A 64 9.62 6.12 10.26
N PHE A 65 9.01 5.57 11.33
CA PHE A 65 9.55 5.69 12.67
C PHE A 65 10.73 4.76 12.97
N ASP A 66 10.76 3.53 12.47
CA ASP A 66 11.92 2.65 12.65
C ASP A 66 13.13 3.09 11.84
N ASP A 67 12.95 3.61 10.63
CA ASP A 67 14.00 4.26 9.84
C ASP A 67 14.61 5.48 10.56
N LEU A 68 13.75 6.32 11.16
CA LEU A 68 14.18 7.52 11.89
C LEU A 68 14.88 7.19 13.22
N THR A 69 14.49 6.12 13.90
CA THR A 69 15.00 5.79 15.25
C THR A 69 16.14 4.77 15.26
N GLY A 70 16.17 3.86 14.29
CA GLY A 70 17.19 2.82 14.14
C GLY A 70 18.45 3.26 13.38
N GLY A 71 18.33 4.32 12.57
CA GLY A 71 19.37 4.73 11.62
C GLY A 71 19.53 3.73 10.47
N ALA A 72 20.42 4.03 9.52
CA ALA A 72 20.61 3.23 8.30
C ALA A 72 20.80 1.73 8.59
N GLU A 73 20.30 0.89 7.69
CA GLU A 73 20.23 -0.58 7.78
C GLU A 73 21.55 -1.29 8.12
N THR A 74 22.66 -0.59 7.91
CA THR A 74 24.05 -1.02 8.14
C THR A 74 24.58 -0.71 9.55
N SER A 75 23.74 -0.17 10.44
CA SER A 75 24.07 0.04 11.84
C SER A 75 24.37 -1.30 12.54
N LYS A 76 25.60 -1.45 13.07
CA LYS A 76 26.08 -2.60 13.87
C LYS A 76 25.19 -3.00 15.06
N TYR A 77 24.19 -2.17 15.39
CA TYR A 77 23.32 -2.32 16.55
C TYR A 77 21.93 -2.90 16.22
N ARG A 78 21.61 -3.14 14.94
CA ARG A 78 20.34 -3.73 14.48
C ARG A 78 20.54 -5.23 14.25
N LYS A 79 19.82 -6.10 15.00
CA LYS A 79 19.97 -7.56 14.88
C LYS A 79 19.10 -8.13 13.76
N PHE A 80 18.01 -7.46 13.42
CA PHE A 80 17.01 -7.91 12.44
C PHE A 80 16.87 -6.97 11.25
N GLY A 81 17.90 -6.21 10.89
CA GLY A 81 17.76 -5.22 9.81
C GLY A 81 17.33 -5.76 8.44
N TRP A 82 17.73 -6.99 8.09
CA TRP A 82 17.27 -7.69 6.87
C TRP A 82 15.79 -8.09 6.89
N PHE A 83 15.16 -8.11 8.06
CA PHE A 83 13.76 -8.45 8.25
C PHE A 83 12.84 -7.27 7.91
N ASP A 84 13.39 -6.05 7.90
CA ASP A 84 12.72 -4.81 7.57
C ASP A 84 12.30 -4.76 6.09
N ASP A 85 13.26 -5.00 5.17
CA ASP A 85 12.99 -5.15 3.73
C ASP A 85 11.90 -6.20 3.43
N ILE A 86 11.88 -7.28 4.22
CA ILE A 86 10.89 -8.36 4.10
C ILE A 86 9.53 -7.85 4.58
N ALA A 87 9.47 -7.16 5.72
CA ALA A 87 8.24 -6.62 6.28
C ALA A 87 7.58 -5.61 5.34
N ASP A 88 8.36 -4.76 4.66
CA ASP A 88 7.85 -3.79 3.68
C ASP A 88 7.27 -4.45 2.44
N THR A 89 8.02 -5.43 1.91
CA THR A 89 7.60 -6.20 0.75
C THR A 89 6.29 -6.94 1.06
N VAL A 90 6.20 -7.55 2.25
CA VAL A 90 5.00 -8.27 2.69
C VAL A 90 3.83 -7.33 2.94
N LEU A 91 4.05 -6.13 3.51
CA LEU A 91 3.00 -5.14 3.73
C LEU A 91 2.34 -4.72 2.41
N ILE A 92 3.14 -4.30 1.42
CA ILE A 92 2.63 -3.82 0.13
C ILE A 92 2.04 -4.98 -0.68
N CYS A 93 2.82 -6.06 -0.87
CA CYS A 93 2.37 -7.18 -1.70
C CYS A 93 1.17 -7.87 -1.06
N GLY A 94 1.19 -8.10 0.26
CA GLY A 94 0.09 -8.72 1.00
C GLY A 94 -1.20 -7.92 0.87
N THR A 95 -1.12 -6.60 1.04
CA THR A 95 -2.30 -5.72 0.91
C THR A 95 -2.84 -5.71 -0.51
N LEU A 96 -1.99 -5.54 -1.53
CA LEU A 96 -2.42 -5.56 -2.93
C LEU A 96 -2.99 -6.93 -3.33
N MET A 97 -2.39 -8.04 -2.86
CA MET A 97 -2.92 -9.38 -3.09
C MET A 97 -4.28 -9.58 -2.43
N ALA A 98 -4.49 -9.09 -1.20
CA ALA A 98 -5.79 -9.16 -0.54
C ALA A 98 -6.85 -8.35 -1.29
N MET A 99 -6.50 -7.14 -1.75
CA MET A 99 -7.41 -6.33 -2.57
C MET A 99 -7.73 -7.01 -3.90
N LEU A 100 -6.74 -7.52 -4.62
CA LEU A 100 -6.94 -8.29 -5.85
C LEU A 100 -7.83 -9.51 -5.58
N TYR A 101 -7.56 -10.26 -4.51
CA TYR A 101 -8.36 -11.43 -4.15
C TYR A 101 -9.83 -11.05 -3.97
N VAL A 102 -10.12 -9.97 -3.25
CA VAL A 102 -11.49 -9.54 -3.00
C VAL A 102 -12.17 -9.06 -4.28
N VAL A 103 -11.47 -8.28 -5.12
CA VAL A 103 -11.97 -7.80 -6.42
C VAL A 103 -12.25 -8.96 -7.39
N PHE A 104 -11.41 -10.00 -7.41
CA PHE A 104 -11.54 -11.12 -8.34
C PHE A 104 -12.43 -12.26 -7.85
N PHE A 105 -12.27 -12.67 -6.59
CA PHE A 105 -12.86 -13.90 -6.05
C PHE A 105 -14.04 -13.63 -5.11
N ALA A 106 -13.94 -12.65 -4.22
CA ALA A 106 -15.00 -12.41 -3.23
C ALA A 106 -16.23 -11.70 -3.82
N GLN A 107 -16.02 -10.78 -4.77
CA GLN A 107 -17.11 -10.03 -5.42
C GLN A 107 -17.91 -10.80 -6.48
N GLN A 108 -17.62 -12.09 -6.69
CA GLN A 108 -18.33 -12.92 -7.68
C GLN A 108 -19.74 -13.37 -7.22
N THR A 109 -20.19 -12.94 -6.03
CA THR A 109 -21.30 -13.58 -5.30
C THR A 109 -22.35 -12.62 -4.74
N GLU A 110 -22.73 -11.55 -5.46
CA GLU A 110 -23.96 -10.81 -5.12
C GLU A 110 -24.95 -10.85 -6.29
N MET A 111 -25.93 -11.75 -6.20
CA MET A 111 -27.20 -11.60 -6.92
C MET A 111 -28.04 -10.56 -6.17
N VAL A 112 -28.10 -9.34 -6.71
CA VAL A 112 -29.04 -8.32 -6.24
C VAL A 112 -30.38 -8.58 -6.93
N TYR A 113 -31.39 -8.99 -6.17
CA TYR A 113 -32.75 -9.19 -6.66
C TYR A 113 -33.46 -7.83 -6.69
N ILE A 114 -33.56 -7.21 -7.87
CA ILE A 114 -34.38 -6.01 -8.07
C ILE A 114 -35.57 -6.40 -8.95
N GLY A 115 -36.70 -6.77 -8.33
CA GLY A 115 -37.94 -7.10 -9.04
C GLY A 115 -37.97 -8.49 -9.70
N GLU A 116 -38.92 -8.69 -10.61
CA GLU A 116 -39.17 -9.96 -11.35
C GLU A 116 -38.14 -10.20 -12.48
N ASP A 117 -37.36 -9.17 -12.82
CA ASP A 117 -36.29 -9.21 -13.80
C ASP A 117 -34.92 -9.35 -13.12
N ASN A 118 -34.25 -10.47 -13.35
CA ASN A 118 -32.91 -10.75 -12.85
C ASN A 118 -31.87 -9.86 -13.58
N ILE A 119 -31.65 -8.64 -13.12
CA ILE A 119 -30.58 -7.78 -13.64
C ILE A 119 -29.24 -8.26 -13.08
N ARG A 120 -28.46 -8.98 -13.90
CA ARG A 120 -27.07 -9.30 -13.60
C ARG A 120 -26.24 -8.02 -13.70
N THR A 121 -25.89 -7.42 -12.57
CA THR A 121 -24.87 -6.37 -12.53
C THR A 121 -23.51 -7.03 -12.72
N GLU A 122 -23.10 -7.23 -13.98
CA GLU A 122 -21.75 -7.68 -14.32
C GLU A 122 -20.75 -6.58 -13.95
N ARG A 123 -20.16 -6.67 -12.75
CA ARG A 123 -19.14 -5.73 -12.32
C ARG A 123 -17.86 -5.99 -13.11
N GLN A 124 -17.49 -5.05 -13.98
CA GLN A 124 -16.30 -5.13 -14.82
C GLN A 124 -15.02 -5.17 -13.96
N ILE A 125 -14.13 -6.11 -14.28
CA ILE A 125 -12.77 -6.13 -13.76
C ILE A 125 -12.07 -4.87 -14.28
N ASP A 126 -11.69 -3.98 -13.36
CA ASP A 126 -10.95 -2.78 -13.72
C ASP A 126 -9.48 -3.13 -14.00
N TRP A 127 -9.19 -3.49 -15.25
CA TRP A 127 -7.83 -3.82 -15.73
C TRP A 127 -6.82 -2.71 -15.40
N TRP A 128 -7.30 -1.48 -15.23
CA TRP A 128 -6.48 -0.34 -14.84
C TRP A 128 -5.88 -0.48 -13.42
N PHE A 129 -6.52 -1.24 -12.54
CA PHE A 129 -6.00 -1.59 -11.21
C PHE A 129 -5.13 -2.85 -11.25
N VAL A 130 -5.57 -3.86 -12.00
CA VAL A 130 -4.96 -5.20 -12.01
C VAL A 130 -3.54 -5.15 -12.55
N VAL A 131 -3.33 -4.46 -13.66
CA VAL A 131 -2.03 -4.40 -14.34
C VAL A 131 -0.93 -3.80 -13.44
N PRO A 132 -1.06 -2.60 -12.86
CA PRO A 132 -0.01 -2.04 -12.01
C PRO A 132 0.20 -2.87 -10.74
N ALA A 133 -0.85 -3.43 -10.16
CA ALA A 133 -0.75 -4.28 -8.97
C ALA A 133 0.10 -5.55 -9.25
N ILE A 134 -0.15 -6.24 -10.38
CA ILE A 134 0.65 -7.41 -10.77
C ILE A 134 2.10 -7.04 -11.04
N ILE A 135 2.36 -5.92 -11.74
CA ILE A 135 3.72 -5.45 -12.02
C ILE A 135 4.49 -5.22 -10.71
N ILE A 136 3.87 -4.55 -9.74
CA ILE A 136 4.46 -4.28 -8.43
C ILE A 136 4.74 -5.59 -7.69
N ILE A 137 3.74 -6.45 -7.53
CA ILE A 137 3.89 -7.72 -6.80
C ILE A 137 4.99 -8.58 -7.42
N ALA A 138 4.96 -8.76 -8.74
CA ALA A 138 5.95 -9.57 -9.45
C ALA A 138 7.37 -9.02 -9.24
N ARG A 139 7.54 -7.70 -9.35
CA ARG A 139 8.86 -7.07 -9.16
C ARG A 139 9.34 -7.18 -7.72
N GLU A 140 8.52 -6.83 -6.74
CA GLU A 140 8.95 -6.84 -5.34
C GLU A 140 9.25 -8.26 -4.85
N LEU A 141 8.48 -9.27 -5.30
CA LEU A 141 8.83 -10.68 -5.05
C LEU A 141 10.15 -11.08 -5.72
N LEU A 142 10.38 -10.69 -6.98
CA LEU A 142 11.64 -10.99 -7.68
C LEU A 142 12.84 -10.35 -6.97
N VAL A 143 12.76 -9.07 -6.62
CA VAL A 143 13.85 -8.36 -5.94
C VAL A 143 14.05 -8.88 -4.52
N GLY A 144 12.97 -9.18 -3.79
CA GLY A 144 13.03 -9.80 -2.47
C GLY A 144 13.70 -11.17 -2.51
N LEU A 145 13.37 -12.02 -3.49
CA LEU A 145 14.05 -13.31 -3.70
C LEU A 145 15.53 -13.16 -4.06
N LEU A 146 15.87 -12.19 -4.92
CA LEU A 146 17.25 -11.92 -5.31
C LEU A 146 18.09 -11.44 -4.12
N LYS A 147 17.58 -10.45 -3.37
CA LYS A 147 18.20 -10.00 -2.11
C LYS A 147 18.34 -11.16 -1.13
N GLY A 148 17.28 -11.94 -0.92
CA GLY A 148 17.25 -13.09 -0.03
C GLY A 148 18.31 -14.15 -0.36
N PHE A 149 18.57 -14.41 -1.64
CA PHE A 149 19.62 -15.33 -2.09
C PHE A 149 21.03 -14.74 -1.92
N GLU A 150 21.19 -13.43 -2.16
CA GLU A 150 22.48 -12.74 -2.09
C GLU A 150 22.90 -12.27 -0.69
N LEU A 151 21.99 -12.33 0.30
CA LEU A 151 22.33 -12.15 1.73
C LEU A 151 23.41 -13.12 2.23
N ASN A 152 23.73 -14.18 1.47
CA ASN A 152 24.83 -15.09 1.77
C ASN A 152 26.18 -14.73 1.08
N ARG A 153 26.24 -13.70 0.21
CA ARG A 153 27.48 -13.35 -0.53
C ARG A 153 27.82 -11.86 -0.69
N SER A 154 26.88 -10.92 -0.73
CA SER A 154 27.21 -9.49 -0.86
C SER A 154 26.02 -8.58 -0.55
N GLN A 155 26.26 -7.51 0.23
CA GLN A 155 25.29 -6.44 0.45
C GLN A 155 25.06 -5.69 -0.88
N ILE A 156 23.93 -5.94 -1.54
CA ILE A 156 23.50 -5.13 -2.69
C ILE A 156 23.17 -3.73 -2.16
N PHE A 157 23.86 -2.72 -2.66
CA PHE A 157 23.66 -1.34 -2.24
C PHE A 157 22.26 -0.84 -2.64
N GLU A 158 21.53 -0.36 -1.64
CA GLU A 158 20.33 0.46 -1.75
C GLU A 158 20.59 1.66 -2.68
N THR A 159 19.75 1.87 -3.70
CA THR A 159 19.80 3.10 -4.51
C THR A 159 18.68 4.03 -4.04
N PRO A 160 18.89 5.36 -3.95
CA PRO A 160 17.87 6.29 -3.45
C PRO A 160 16.60 6.35 -4.34
N PHE A 161 16.72 5.94 -5.61
CA PHE A 161 15.57 5.75 -6.51
C PHE A 161 14.64 4.60 -6.06
N GLY A 162 15.16 3.67 -5.25
CA GLY A 162 14.42 2.57 -4.65
C GLY A 162 13.40 3.00 -3.61
N ASN A 163 13.67 4.05 -2.84
CA ASN A 163 12.81 4.45 -1.70
C ASN A 163 11.63 5.30 -2.19
N LEU A 164 11.86 6.15 -3.20
CA LEU A 164 10.78 6.95 -3.80
C LEU A 164 9.67 6.08 -4.41
N LYS A 165 10.02 5.00 -5.10
CA LYS A 165 9.00 4.09 -5.65
C LYS A 165 8.17 3.45 -4.53
N THR A 166 8.80 3.03 -3.43
CA THR A 166 8.11 2.36 -2.32
C THR A 166 7.16 3.32 -1.64
N ALA A 167 7.59 4.56 -1.40
CA ALA A 167 6.73 5.62 -0.87
C ALA A 167 5.51 5.90 -1.76
N LEU A 168 5.70 6.01 -3.08
CA LEU A 168 4.59 6.20 -4.02
C LEU A 168 3.61 5.02 -3.99
N ILE A 169 4.11 3.79 -3.96
CA ILE A 169 3.27 2.59 -3.91
C ILE A 169 2.49 2.53 -2.60
N MET A 170 3.11 2.84 -1.46
CA MET A 170 2.43 2.90 -0.16
C MET A 170 1.33 3.96 -0.15
N ILE A 171 1.62 5.17 -0.63
CA ILE A 171 0.64 6.26 -0.72
C ILE A 171 -0.52 5.87 -1.65
N GLY A 172 -0.21 5.35 -2.84
CA GLY A 172 -1.22 4.90 -3.80
C GLY A 172 -2.12 3.80 -3.21
N THR A 173 -1.52 2.80 -2.58
CA THR A 173 -2.25 1.69 -1.93
C THR A 173 -3.14 2.19 -0.79
N CYS A 174 -2.64 3.11 0.04
CA CYS A 174 -3.41 3.70 1.14
C CYS A 174 -4.63 4.48 0.61
N ILE A 175 -4.46 5.30 -0.42
CA ILE A 175 -5.55 6.06 -1.04
C ILE A 175 -6.59 5.12 -1.67
N LEU A 176 -6.15 4.05 -2.34
CA LEU A 176 -7.07 3.06 -2.92
C LEU A 176 -7.87 2.33 -1.85
N LEU A 177 -7.21 1.93 -0.76
CA LEU A 177 -7.85 1.24 0.36
C LEU A 177 -8.86 2.16 1.07
N ALA A 178 -8.52 3.45 1.20
CA ALA A 178 -9.37 4.47 1.79
C ALA A 178 -10.48 4.97 0.86
N SER A 179 -10.40 4.69 -0.44
CA SER A 179 -11.29 5.26 -1.46
C SER A 179 -12.77 5.19 -1.11
N PRO A 180 -13.35 4.07 -0.61
CA PRO A 180 -14.77 4.00 -0.32
C PRO A 180 -15.27 5.05 0.68
N TRP A 181 -14.57 5.25 1.79
CA TRP A 181 -14.97 6.20 2.82
C TRP A 181 -14.46 7.62 2.53
N LEU A 182 -13.26 7.74 1.94
CA LEU A 182 -12.66 9.02 1.62
C LEU A 182 -13.44 9.73 0.51
N SER A 183 -13.99 8.97 -0.45
CA SER A 183 -14.90 9.52 -1.45
C SER A 183 -16.17 10.06 -0.80
N ALA A 184 -16.80 9.29 0.09
CA ALA A 184 -18.00 9.73 0.80
C ALA A 184 -17.77 11.01 1.61
N LEU A 185 -16.56 11.20 2.15
CA LEU A 185 -16.18 12.41 2.88
C LEU A 185 -15.91 13.60 1.95
N LEU A 186 -15.28 13.37 0.79
CA LEU A 186 -14.83 14.44 -0.11
C LEU A 186 -15.89 14.89 -1.13
N THR A 187 -16.84 14.03 -1.52
CA THR A 187 -17.89 14.36 -2.49
C THR A 187 -18.61 15.67 -2.16
N PRO A 188 -19.07 15.93 -0.91
CA PRO A 188 -19.73 17.20 -0.58
C PRO A 188 -18.85 18.45 -0.78
N ILE A 189 -17.54 18.32 -0.54
CA ILE A 189 -16.57 19.41 -0.68
C ILE A 189 -16.29 19.68 -2.16
N ILE A 190 -16.09 18.62 -2.93
CA ILE A 190 -15.76 18.70 -4.36
C ILE A 190 -16.95 19.25 -5.14
N ASP A 191 -18.15 18.74 -4.87
CA ASP A 191 -19.37 19.22 -5.53
C ASP A 191 -19.74 20.64 -5.07
N GLY A 192 -19.49 20.95 -3.79
CA GLY A 192 -19.63 22.30 -3.23
C GLY A 192 -18.69 23.32 -3.88
N ALA A 193 -17.43 22.93 -4.14
CA ALA A 193 -16.43 23.76 -4.80
C ALA A 193 -16.65 23.88 -6.33
N ALA A 194 -17.14 22.82 -6.98
CA ALA A 194 -17.30 22.77 -8.43
C ALA A 194 -18.55 23.51 -8.94
N THR A 195 -19.59 23.73 -8.12
CA THR A 195 -20.84 24.31 -8.63
C THR A 195 -21.47 25.43 -7.80
N GLY A 196 -20.97 25.79 -6.62
CA GLY A 196 -21.64 26.79 -5.77
C GLY A 196 -23.11 26.42 -5.44
N LYS A 197 -23.49 25.16 -5.70
CA LYS A 197 -24.83 24.61 -5.54
C LYS A 197 -24.76 23.39 -4.63
N VAL A 198 -24.53 23.67 -3.36
CA VAL A 198 -24.74 22.74 -2.23
C VAL A 198 -26.19 22.18 -2.22
N GLY A 199 -27.11 22.74 -3.02
CA GLY A 199 -28.51 22.30 -3.11
C GLY A 199 -28.79 21.05 -3.96
N LYS A 200 -27.89 20.59 -4.86
CA LYS A 200 -28.24 19.51 -5.80
C LYS A 200 -28.10 18.09 -5.25
N ILE A 201 -27.24 17.87 -4.26
CA ILE A 201 -27.13 16.57 -3.58
C ILE A 201 -28.32 16.35 -2.63
N THR A 202 -28.87 17.44 -2.08
CA THR A 202 -30.10 17.41 -1.27
C THR A 202 -31.32 17.04 -2.12
N GLU A 203 -31.45 17.57 -3.34
CA GLU A 203 -32.51 17.17 -4.29
C GLU A 203 -32.44 15.69 -4.69
N ILE A 204 -31.24 15.08 -4.78
CA ILE A 204 -31.09 13.66 -5.11
C ILE A 204 -31.57 12.77 -3.95
N LYS A 205 -31.43 13.21 -2.69
CA LYS A 205 -32.05 12.55 -1.54
C LYS A 205 -33.57 12.59 -1.58
N ASP A 206 -34.15 13.67 -2.13
CA ASP A 206 -35.61 13.86 -2.22
C ASP A 206 -36.23 13.15 -3.44
N ALA A 207 -35.44 12.80 -4.46
CA ALA A 207 -35.90 12.18 -5.70
C ALA A 207 -36.00 10.64 -5.67
N GLY A 208 -35.68 9.98 -4.54
CA GLY A 208 -35.74 8.51 -4.43
C GLY A 208 -34.79 7.75 -5.36
N ILE A 209 -33.83 8.45 -5.98
CA ILE A 209 -32.75 7.84 -6.75
C ILE A 209 -31.76 7.31 -5.73
N ASP A 210 -31.64 5.98 -5.70
CA ASP A 210 -30.80 5.24 -4.78
C ASP A 210 -29.42 5.92 -4.69
N ALA A 211 -28.98 6.27 -3.48
CA ALA A 211 -27.69 6.95 -3.26
C ALA A 211 -26.52 6.18 -3.90
N ILE A 212 -26.73 4.88 -4.16
CA ILE A 212 -25.88 3.95 -4.88
C ILE A 212 -25.78 4.28 -6.38
N GLU A 213 -26.86 4.70 -7.06
CA GLU A 213 -26.85 5.01 -8.50
C GLU A 213 -26.18 6.37 -8.80
N ALA A 214 -26.36 7.36 -7.92
CA ALA A 214 -25.65 8.64 -8.03
C ALA A 214 -24.14 8.48 -7.73
N TYR A 215 -23.78 7.63 -6.76
CA TYR A 215 -22.38 7.27 -6.47
C TYR A 215 -21.68 6.61 -7.67
N ASN A 216 -22.41 5.81 -8.46
CA ASN A 216 -21.86 5.12 -9.64
C ASN A 216 -21.70 6.03 -10.88
N LYS A 217 -22.24 7.27 -10.90
CA LYS A 217 -22.18 8.18 -12.06
C LYS A 217 -21.13 9.27 -11.98
N VAL A 218 -20.51 9.51 -10.82
CA VAL A 218 -19.42 10.49 -10.67
C VAL A 218 -18.07 9.76 -10.74
N PRO A 219 -17.12 10.18 -11.61
CA PRO A 219 -15.78 9.63 -11.61
C PRO A 219 -15.21 9.69 -10.20
N ASN A 220 -14.93 8.53 -9.60
CA ASN A 220 -14.36 8.49 -8.26
C ASN A 220 -12.92 9.01 -8.34
N ILE A 221 -12.76 10.31 -8.08
CA ILE A 221 -11.49 11.02 -8.18
C ILE A 221 -10.47 10.46 -7.18
N VAL A 222 -10.93 9.97 -6.02
CA VAL A 222 -10.06 9.37 -5.00
C VAL A 222 -9.49 8.05 -5.52
N TRP A 223 -10.34 7.17 -6.03
CA TRP A 223 -9.94 5.93 -6.69
C TRP A 223 -8.97 6.19 -7.84
N THR A 224 -9.33 7.12 -8.74
CA THR A 224 -8.51 7.47 -9.90
C THR A 224 -7.16 8.04 -9.48
N THR A 225 -7.11 8.89 -8.45
CA THR A 225 -5.86 9.45 -7.92
C THR A 225 -4.97 8.35 -7.36
N GLY A 226 -5.54 7.45 -6.56
CA GLY A 226 -4.81 6.28 -6.05
C GLY A 226 -4.22 5.42 -7.16
N LEU A 227 -5.00 5.19 -8.23
CA LEU A 227 -4.55 4.42 -9.39
C LEU A 227 -3.42 5.10 -10.15
N VAL A 228 -3.52 6.41 -10.40
CA VAL A 228 -2.46 7.17 -11.09
C VAL A 228 -1.16 7.10 -10.32
N ILE A 229 -1.21 7.28 -8.99
CA ILE A 229 -0.03 7.16 -8.13
C ILE A 229 0.53 5.73 -8.19
N LEU A 230 -0.33 4.71 -8.13
CA LEU A 230 0.07 3.31 -8.21
C LEU A 230 0.74 2.99 -9.56
N TRP A 231 0.25 3.54 -10.67
CA TRP A 231 0.86 3.40 -11.99
C TRP A 231 2.25 4.04 -12.06
N ILE A 232 2.42 5.24 -11.52
CA ILE A 232 3.74 5.88 -11.43
C ILE A 232 4.70 4.99 -10.64
N GLY A 233 4.24 4.46 -9.50
CA GLY A 233 4.98 3.50 -8.69
C GLY A 233 5.35 2.22 -9.46
N ALA A 234 4.41 1.64 -10.21
CA ALA A 234 4.62 0.44 -11.02
C ALA A 234 5.67 0.66 -12.13
N VAL A 235 5.60 1.79 -12.83
CA VAL A 235 6.55 2.15 -13.88
C VAL A 235 7.97 2.31 -13.30
N LEU A 236 8.11 3.03 -12.19
CA LEU A 236 9.40 3.18 -11.50
C LEU A 236 9.92 1.83 -10.99
N SER A 237 9.03 0.99 -10.47
CA SER A 237 9.36 -0.36 -10.00
C SER A 237 9.89 -1.23 -11.13
N PHE A 238 9.26 -1.19 -12.31
CA PHE A 238 9.70 -1.89 -13.51
C PHE A 238 11.09 -1.43 -13.98
N PHE A 239 11.32 -0.13 -14.11
CA PHE A 239 12.63 0.41 -14.53
C PHE A 239 13.76 0.07 -13.56
N THR A 240 13.50 0.18 -12.25
CA THR A 240 14.50 -0.15 -11.23
C THR A 240 14.80 -1.65 -11.21
N GLY A 241 13.78 -2.51 -11.40
CA GLY A 241 13.96 -3.96 -11.51
C GLY A 241 14.78 -4.36 -12.73
N TYR A 242 14.50 -3.78 -13.89
CA TYR A 242 15.28 -4.01 -15.12
C TYR A 242 16.75 -3.64 -14.93
N LYS A 243 17.04 -2.48 -14.35
CA LYS A 243 18.41 -2.02 -14.10
C LYS A 243 19.18 -2.98 -13.19
N LEU A 244 18.54 -3.52 -12.14
CA LEU A 244 19.14 -4.50 -11.24
C LEU A 244 19.54 -5.80 -11.96
N LEU A 245 18.66 -6.34 -12.81
CA LEU A 245 18.93 -7.59 -13.54
C LEU A 245 20.03 -7.44 -14.61
N THR A 246 20.06 -6.30 -15.30
CA THR A 246 21.08 -6.03 -16.33
C THR A 246 22.47 -5.84 -15.73
N HIS A 247 22.59 -5.19 -14.58
CA HIS A 247 23.90 -4.95 -13.95
C HIS A 247 24.55 -6.25 -13.46
N LYS A 248 23.76 -7.23 -13.01
CA LYS A 248 24.24 -8.56 -12.62
C LYS A 248 24.74 -9.39 -13.80
N SER A 249 24.12 -9.25 -14.98
CA SER A 249 24.59 -9.95 -16.18
C SER A 249 25.99 -9.49 -16.61
N ALA A 250 26.29 -8.19 -16.47
CA ALA A 250 27.61 -7.65 -16.80
C ALA A 250 28.73 -8.06 -15.81
N ALA A 251 28.39 -8.43 -14.57
CA ALA A 251 29.36 -8.82 -13.54
C ALA A 251 29.74 -10.32 -13.58
N ASN A 252 28.95 -11.15 -14.28
CA ASN A 252 29.17 -12.59 -14.37
C ASN A 252 29.95 -13.02 -15.64
N ASP A 253 30.24 -12.07 -16.52
CA ASP A 253 30.91 -12.28 -17.82
C ASP A 253 32.38 -11.79 -17.83
N GLY A 254 32.98 -11.50 -16.66
CA GLY A 254 34.39 -11.09 -16.49
C GLY A 254 35.11 -11.92 -15.45
#